data_AF-A9GR77-F1
#
_entry.id   AF-A9GR77-F1
#
_cell.length_a   1.000
_cell.length_b   1.000
_cell.length_c   1.000
_cell.angle_alpha   90.00
_cell.angle_beta   90.00
_cell.angle_gamma   90.00
#
_symmetry.space_group_name_H-M   'P 1'
#
loop_
_entity.id
_entity.type
_entity.pdbx_description
1 polymer ?
#
loop_
_entity_poly.entity_id
_entity_poly.type
_entity_poly.pdbx_seq_one_letter_code
_entity_poly.pdbx_strand_id
1 'polypeptide(L)'
;MGYSGWMSPFREPPGIELGPLEVGLGRAARRAMVGLIPSGGRLIAPDGYARALRGEGGSWRGRSHTAGALGSLGLLLASACAFVAATGGFQLHGLEATAVTVALVIAGGVSLAAVLRAIDAPRERLTVHGAVVGRAARRALRRAGRLARHAERAPDRFGPRRVTALRKTLSMLADPLIADWIPADVRGRAELLLARAIAASVGARWAREASVRTEVRALLLAAADHLIEPTPARLDLLVLAEHTEPAPTPPGARWPQRVTAAAQLRCRAPSPPVPSDAVAEDAAAGVDLDATDSSGEAIDRARVRC
;
A
#
# COMPACT_ATOMS: atom_id res chain seq x y z
N MET A 1 36.18 34.05 -36.99
CA MET A 1 36.58 33.74 -35.59
C MET A 1 35.53 32.81 -35.02
N GLY A 2 35.85 31.52 -34.90
CA GLY A 2 34.93 30.50 -34.41
C GLY A 2 35.07 30.35 -32.90
N TYR A 3 33.97 30.47 -32.17
CA TYR A 3 33.91 30.03 -30.78
C TYR A 3 33.78 28.51 -30.80
N SER A 4 34.85 27.84 -30.40
CA SER A 4 34.88 26.43 -30.06
C SER A 4 33.91 26.18 -28.90
N GLY A 5 32.79 25.52 -29.21
CA GLY A 5 31.88 25.00 -28.21
C GLY A 5 32.66 24.11 -27.25
N TRP A 6 32.69 24.50 -25.97
CA TRP A 6 33.10 23.64 -24.87
C TRP A 6 32.20 22.41 -24.86
N MET A 7 32.65 21.33 -25.49
CA MET A 7 32.08 20.00 -25.27
C MET A 7 32.45 19.58 -23.85
N SER A 8 31.46 19.50 -22.96
CA SER A 8 31.65 18.89 -21.66
C SER A 8 32.21 17.47 -21.85
N PRO A 9 33.40 17.15 -21.30
CA PRO A 9 33.99 15.81 -21.42
C PRO A 9 33.25 14.76 -20.58
N PHE A 10 32.30 15.19 -19.76
CA PHE A 10 31.44 14.30 -18.99
C PHE A 10 30.26 13.87 -19.85
N ARG A 11 30.39 12.70 -20.49
CA ARG A 11 29.21 11.94 -20.94
C ARG A 11 28.34 11.73 -19.71
N GLU A 12 27.15 12.30 -19.69
CA GLU A 12 26.13 11.86 -18.75
C GLU A 12 25.96 10.34 -18.96
N PRO A 13 26.13 9.52 -17.91
CA PRO A 13 25.93 8.09 -18.06
C PRO A 13 24.51 7.84 -18.56
N PRO A 14 24.31 6.82 -19.42
CA PRO A 14 23.01 6.54 -20.00
C PRO A 14 21.97 6.38 -18.87
N GLY A 15 20.82 7.02 -19.04
CA GLY A 15 19.72 6.92 -18.08
C GLY A 15 19.16 5.50 -18.05
N ILE A 16 18.62 5.08 -16.91
CA ILE A 16 17.86 3.83 -16.83
C ILE A 16 16.52 4.06 -17.53
N GLU A 17 16.25 3.29 -18.59
CA GLU A 17 14.95 3.28 -19.25
C GLU A 17 14.20 2.01 -18.85
N LEU A 18 12.99 2.19 -18.31
CA LEU A 18 12.09 1.08 -18.03
C LEU A 18 11.27 0.73 -19.27
N GLY A 19 10.55 -0.39 -19.24
CA GLY A 19 9.70 -0.79 -20.36
C GLY A 19 8.62 0.24 -20.76
N PRO A 20 7.89 0.00 -21.86
CA PRO A 20 6.96 0.97 -22.43
C PRO A 20 5.78 1.27 -21.48
N LEU A 21 5.16 2.45 -21.64
CA LEU A 21 3.96 2.83 -20.87
C LEU A 21 2.71 2.03 -21.28
N GLU A 22 2.74 1.30 -22.40
CA GLU A 22 1.68 0.36 -22.77
C GLU A 22 1.77 -0.92 -21.92
N VAL A 23 1.01 -0.95 -20.82
CA VAL A 23 0.97 -2.10 -19.87
C VAL A 23 -0.33 -2.91 -19.97
N GLY A 24 -1.19 -2.61 -20.94
CA GLY A 24 -2.49 -3.27 -21.13
C GLY A 24 -3.56 -2.93 -20.08
N LEU A 25 -3.35 -1.91 -19.24
CA LEU A 25 -4.29 -1.47 -18.19
C LEU A 25 -5.68 -1.15 -18.76
N GLY A 26 -5.74 -0.55 -19.95
CA GLY A 26 -7.01 -0.20 -20.61
C GLY A 26 -7.85 -1.44 -20.93
N ARG A 27 -7.22 -2.52 -21.41
CA ARG A 27 -7.90 -3.80 -21.70
C ARG A 27 -8.34 -4.49 -20.40
N ALA A 28 -7.47 -4.53 -19.39
CA ALA A 28 -7.79 -5.10 -18.09
C ALA A 28 -8.97 -4.38 -17.41
N ALA A 29 -8.98 -3.05 -17.40
CA ALA A 29 -10.08 -2.26 -16.85
C ALA A 29 -11.40 -2.48 -17.59
N ARG A 30 -11.37 -2.66 -18.93
CA ARG A 30 -12.56 -3.02 -19.72
C ARG A 30 -13.11 -4.40 -19.37
N ARG A 31 -12.24 -5.41 -19.28
CA ARG A 31 -12.64 -6.77 -18.84
C ARG A 31 -13.23 -6.74 -17.44
N ALA A 32 -12.59 -6.03 -16.50
CA ALA A 32 -13.09 -5.88 -15.14
C ALA A 32 -14.46 -5.17 -15.08
N MET A 33 -14.70 -4.19 -15.96
CA MET A 33 -16.01 -3.50 -16.03
C MET A 33 -17.18 -4.40 -16.45
N VAL A 34 -16.91 -5.47 -17.22
CA VAL A 34 -17.90 -6.46 -17.65
C VAL A 34 -18.08 -7.57 -16.59
N GLY A 35 -17.09 -7.76 -15.72
CA GLY A 35 -17.08 -8.77 -14.67
C GLY A 35 -17.95 -8.44 -13.45
N LEU A 36 -17.58 -9.04 -12.31
CA LEU A 36 -18.26 -9.12 -11.01
C LEU A 36 -18.55 -7.78 -10.29
N ILE A 37 -18.72 -6.67 -11.00
CA ILE A 37 -19.04 -5.38 -10.37
C ILE A 37 -20.52 -5.37 -9.97
N PRO A 38 -20.84 -5.19 -8.69
CA PRO A 38 -22.22 -5.16 -8.22
C PRO A 38 -22.99 -4.01 -8.88
N SER A 39 -24.24 -4.28 -9.26
CA SER A 39 -25.14 -3.30 -9.87
C SER A 39 -26.30 -2.89 -8.96
N GLY A 40 -26.60 -3.68 -7.91
CA GLY A 40 -27.70 -3.44 -6.99
C GLY A 40 -27.67 -4.34 -5.75
N GLY A 41 -28.75 -4.30 -4.94
CA GLY A 41 -28.90 -5.11 -3.73
C GLY A 41 -28.11 -4.62 -2.52
N ARG A 42 -28.18 -5.39 -1.43
CA ARG A 42 -27.32 -5.23 -0.24
C ARG A 42 -26.19 -6.24 -0.32
N LEU A 43 -24.97 -5.76 -0.23
CA LEU A 43 -23.77 -6.56 -0.15
C LEU A 43 -23.36 -6.67 1.30
N ILE A 44 -22.78 -7.81 1.65
CA ILE A 44 -21.97 -7.91 2.87
C ILE A 44 -20.77 -6.99 2.66
N ALA A 45 -20.54 -6.10 3.63
CA ALA A 45 -19.40 -5.20 3.61
C ALA A 45 -18.12 -6.03 3.45
N PRO A 46 -17.24 -5.67 2.50
CA PRO A 46 -15.95 -6.31 2.39
C PRO A 46 -15.17 -6.19 3.70
N ASP A 47 -14.41 -7.23 4.05
CA ASP A 47 -13.73 -7.32 5.35
C ASP A 47 -12.76 -6.15 5.56
N GLY A 48 -12.18 -5.62 4.47
CA GLY A 48 -11.35 -4.41 4.53
C GLY A 48 -12.13 -3.16 4.97
N TYR A 49 -13.35 -2.97 4.47
CA TYR A 49 -14.22 -1.85 4.83
C TYR A 49 -14.73 -1.98 6.26
N ALA A 50 -15.11 -3.20 6.67
CA ALA A 50 -15.52 -3.46 8.05
C ALA A 50 -14.38 -3.19 9.05
N ARG A 51 -13.12 -3.51 8.70
CA ARG A 51 -11.93 -3.21 9.50
C ARG A 51 -11.64 -1.71 9.58
N ALA A 52 -11.71 -1.00 8.45
CA ALA A 52 -11.49 0.44 8.40
C ALA A 52 -12.50 1.20 9.27
N LEU A 53 -13.78 0.81 9.23
CA LEU A 53 -14.83 1.41 10.07
C LEU A 53 -14.65 1.14 11.56
N ARG A 54 -14.06 0.00 11.95
CA ARG A 54 -13.79 -0.34 13.34
C ARG A 54 -12.53 0.32 13.91
N GLY A 55 -11.82 1.11 13.10
CA GLY A 55 -10.55 1.74 13.51
C GLY A 55 -9.38 0.74 13.64
N GLU A 56 -9.54 -0.49 13.15
CA GLU A 56 -8.53 -1.56 13.20
C GLU A 56 -7.58 -1.49 11.99
N GLY A 57 -6.98 -0.32 11.76
CA GLY A 57 -5.96 -0.11 10.73
C GLY A 57 -4.56 -0.66 11.09
N GLY A 58 -4.44 -1.39 12.20
CA GLY A 58 -3.20 -2.01 12.68
C GLY A 58 -3.12 -3.50 12.36
N SER A 59 -1.89 -4.03 12.32
CA SER A 59 -1.63 -5.45 12.17
C SER A 59 -2.49 -6.26 13.13
N TRP A 60 -3.06 -7.33 12.59
CA TRP A 60 -3.97 -8.25 13.25
C TRP A 60 -3.43 -8.67 14.63
N ARG A 61 -3.92 -8.02 15.70
CA ARG A 61 -3.93 -8.56 17.06
C ARG A 61 -5.38 -8.64 17.47
N GLY A 62 -6.01 -9.74 17.06
CA GLY A 62 -7.41 -10.01 17.34
C GLY A 62 -7.67 -10.03 18.85
N ARG A 63 -8.53 -9.12 19.31
CA ARG A 63 -9.22 -9.25 20.60
C ARG A 63 -10.09 -10.51 20.66
N SER A 64 -10.43 -11.10 19.50
CA SER A 64 -11.10 -12.40 19.38
C SER A 64 -10.18 -13.60 19.62
N HIS A 65 -8.85 -13.46 19.50
CA HIS A 65 -7.92 -14.58 19.70
C HIS A 65 -7.68 -14.90 21.16
N THR A 66 -7.71 -13.93 22.07
CA THR A 66 -7.39 -14.17 23.47
C THR A 66 -8.48 -15.01 24.15
N ALA A 67 -9.76 -14.74 23.90
CA ALA A 67 -10.87 -15.51 24.46
C ALA A 67 -10.93 -16.94 23.91
N GLY A 68 -10.73 -17.12 22.60
CA GLY A 68 -10.67 -18.44 21.97
C GLY A 68 -9.42 -19.24 22.39
N ALA A 69 -8.26 -18.59 22.47
CA ALA A 69 -7.00 -19.22 22.90
C ALA A 69 -7.04 -19.62 24.38
N LEU A 70 -7.59 -18.77 25.25
CA LEU A 70 -7.79 -19.08 26.68
C LEU A 70 -8.79 -20.24 26.85
N GLY A 71 -9.88 -20.27 26.07
CA GLY A 71 -10.82 -21.38 26.07
C GLY A 71 -10.22 -22.70 25.56
N SER A 72 -9.39 -22.67 24.52
CA SER A 72 -8.68 -23.88 24.05
C SER A 72 -7.62 -24.35 25.04
N LEU A 73 -6.93 -23.43 25.72
CA LEU A 73 -5.95 -23.76 26.76
C LEU A 73 -6.63 -24.37 27.99
N GLY A 74 -7.82 -23.87 28.37
CA GLY A 74 -8.66 -24.46 29.42
C GLY A 74 -9.15 -25.87 29.07
N LEU A 75 -9.58 -26.10 27.83
CA LEU A 75 -9.95 -27.44 27.33
C LEU A 75 -8.76 -28.41 27.33
N LEU A 76 -7.58 -27.95 26.90
CA LEU A 76 -6.36 -28.75 26.93
C LEU A 76 -5.97 -29.14 28.35
N LEU A 77 -5.98 -28.20 29.29
CA LEU A 77 -5.71 -28.47 30.70
C LEU A 77 -6.71 -29.46 31.30
N ALA A 78 -8.00 -29.28 31.02
CA ALA A 78 -9.04 -30.21 31.49
C ALA A 78 -8.86 -31.61 30.90
N SER A 79 -8.55 -31.71 29.61
CA SER A 79 -8.31 -32.99 28.94
C SER A 79 -7.03 -33.68 29.42
N ALA A 80 -5.96 -32.92 29.68
CA ALA A 80 -4.71 -33.45 30.23
C ALA A 80 -4.90 -33.96 31.66
N CYS A 81 -5.63 -33.23 32.51
CA CYS A 81 -5.98 -33.69 33.86
C CYS A 81 -6.83 -34.96 33.83
N ALA A 82 -7.82 -35.04 32.94
CA ALA A 82 -8.66 -36.23 32.76
C ALA A 82 -7.84 -37.43 32.26
N PHE A 83 -6.92 -37.21 31.32
CA PHE A 83 -6.04 -38.24 30.79
C PHE A 83 -5.09 -38.78 31.86
N VAL A 84 -4.42 -37.90 32.61
CA VAL A 84 -3.53 -38.29 33.73
C VAL A 84 -4.29 -39.04 34.81
N ALA A 85 -5.52 -38.64 35.13
CA ALA A 85 -6.38 -39.37 36.07
C ALA A 85 -6.75 -40.78 35.54
N ALA A 86 -7.05 -40.92 34.25
CA ALA A 86 -7.40 -42.19 33.63
C ALA A 86 -6.19 -43.14 33.48
N THR A 87 -5.00 -42.62 33.20
CA THR A 87 -3.79 -43.45 33.02
C THR A 87 -3.00 -43.66 34.30
N GLY A 88 -3.17 -42.80 35.31
CA GLY A 88 -2.40 -42.82 36.56
C GLY A 88 -2.91 -43.80 37.62
N GLY A 89 -4.05 -44.47 37.39
CA GLY A 89 -4.59 -45.45 38.34
C GLY A 89 -5.04 -44.87 39.69
N PHE A 90 -5.30 -43.56 39.76
CA PHE A 90 -5.70 -42.89 40.99
C PHE A 90 -7.12 -43.31 41.40
N GLN A 91 -7.24 -44.19 42.40
CA GLN A 91 -8.52 -44.45 43.08
C GLN A 91 -8.83 -43.28 44.02
N LEU A 92 -9.44 -42.25 43.45
CA LEU A 92 -9.92 -41.09 44.19
C LEU A 92 -11.21 -41.49 44.95
N HIS A 93 -11.09 -41.76 46.26
CA HIS A 93 -12.23 -42.03 47.14
C HIS A 93 -12.38 -40.89 48.17
N GLY A 94 -13.58 -40.30 48.24
CA GLY A 94 -13.93 -39.26 49.21
C GLY A 94 -14.67 -38.05 48.62
N LEU A 95 -15.12 -37.15 49.49
CA LEU A 95 -15.81 -35.90 49.11
C LEU A 95 -14.89 -34.93 48.35
N GLU A 96 -13.58 -34.97 48.59
CA GLU A 96 -12.61 -34.12 47.92
C GLU A 96 -12.41 -34.52 46.44
N ALA A 97 -12.41 -35.82 46.16
CA ALA A 97 -12.34 -36.38 44.82
C ALA A 97 -13.50 -35.95 43.92
N THR A 98 -14.70 -35.95 44.51
CA THR A 98 -15.94 -35.51 43.84
C THR A 98 -15.95 -34.00 43.64
N ALA A 99 -15.46 -33.21 44.59
CA ALA A 99 -15.32 -31.77 44.43
C ALA A 99 -14.35 -31.38 43.29
N VAL A 100 -13.20 -32.05 43.17
CA VAL A 100 -12.21 -31.78 42.12
C VAL A 100 -12.73 -32.15 40.73
N THR A 101 -13.43 -33.28 40.60
CA THR A 101 -14.04 -33.69 39.31
C THR A 101 -15.15 -32.75 38.89
N VAL A 102 -16.01 -32.31 39.81
CA VAL A 102 -17.05 -31.31 39.54
C VAL A 102 -16.42 -29.98 39.09
N ALA A 103 -15.36 -29.51 39.76
CA ALA A 103 -14.66 -28.28 39.37
C ALA A 103 -14.05 -28.37 37.96
N LEU A 104 -13.47 -29.51 37.59
CA LEU A 104 -12.93 -29.76 36.25
C LEU A 104 -14.01 -29.75 35.17
N VAL A 105 -15.17 -30.37 35.43
CA VAL A 105 -16.31 -30.36 34.49
C VAL A 105 -16.84 -28.94 34.30
N ILE A 106 -16.97 -28.16 35.38
CA ILE A 106 -17.41 -26.76 35.31
C ILE A 106 -16.38 -25.93 34.52
N ALA A 107 -15.08 -26.07 34.80
CA ALA A 107 -14.03 -25.35 34.10
C ALA A 107 -13.96 -25.71 32.60
N GLY A 108 -14.11 -26.99 32.27
CA GLY A 108 -14.22 -27.46 30.88
C GLY A 108 -15.45 -26.91 30.17
N GLY A 109 -16.62 -26.91 30.83
CA GLY A 109 -17.86 -26.34 30.31
C GLY A 109 -17.79 -24.84 30.06
N VAL A 110 -17.20 -24.07 30.98
CA VAL A 110 -16.98 -22.62 30.82
C VAL A 110 -16.01 -22.33 29.68
N SER A 111 -14.93 -23.12 29.58
CA SER A 111 -13.94 -22.99 28.50
C SER A 111 -14.55 -23.28 27.13
N LEU A 112 -15.36 -24.35 27.02
CA LEU A 112 -16.10 -24.68 25.80
C LEU A 112 -17.12 -23.60 25.45
N ALA A 113 -17.88 -23.09 26.43
CA ALA A 113 -18.82 -22.01 26.22
C ALA A 113 -18.14 -20.71 25.76
N ALA A 114 -16.93 -20.43 26.24
CA ALA A 114 -16.12 -19.29 25.77
C ALA A 114 -15.66 -19.47 24.32
N VAL A 115 -15.22 -20.67 23.93
CA VAL A 115 -14.87 -21.00 22.54
C VAL A 115 -16.08 -20.88 21.63
N LEU A 116 -17.21 -21.49 22.02
CA LEU A 116 -18.45 -21.43 21.25
C LEU A 116 -18.95 -19.99 21.13
N ARG A 117 -18.94 -19.19 22.20
CA ARG A 117 -19.28 -17.76 22.12
C ARG A 117 -18.32 -16.96 21.25
N ALA A 118 -17.04 -17.32 21.18
CA ALA A 118 -16.09 -16.65 20.27
C ALA A 118 -16.34 -17.01 18.80
N ILE A 119 -16.82 -18.24 18.54
CA ILE A 119 -17.21 -18.71 17.20
C ILE A 119 -18.58 -18.14 16.80
N ASP A 120 -19.55 -18.17 17.73
CA ASP A 120 -20.95 -17.77 17.55
C ASP A 120 -21.22 -16.29 17.80
N ALA A 121 -20.21 -15.51 18.23
CA ALA A 121 -20.35 -14.06 18.37
C ALA A 121 -20.96 -13.56 17.06
N PRO A 122 -22.21 -13.03 17.08
CA PRO A 122 -22.90 -12.67 15.87
C PRO A 122 -22.04 -11.59 15.23
N ARG A 123 -21.33 -11.96 14.17
CA ARG A 123 -20.65 -10.99 13.34
C ARG A 123 -21.78 -10.22 12.71
N GLU A 124 -22.18 -9.11 13.32
CA GLU A 124 -23.03 -8.12 12.68
C GLU A 124 -22.31 -7.73 11.40
N ARG A 125 -22.69 -8.40 10.31
CA ARG A 125 -22.11 -8.19 9.01
C ARG A 125 -22.68 -6.87 8.55
N LEU A 126 -21.85 -5.83 8.62
CA LEU A 126 -22.15 -4.53 8.05
C LEU A 126 -22.62 -4.77 6.61
N THR A 127 -23.74 -4.17 6.22
CA THR A 127 -24.24 -4.29 4.85
C THR A 127 -24.08 -2.96 4.14
N VAL A 128 -23.67 -2.99 2.89
CA VAL A 128 -23.50 -1.81 2.04
C VAL A 128 -24.39 -1.94 0.81
N HIS A 129 -24.94 -0.81 0.36
CA HIS A 129 -25.68 -0.76 -0.89
C HIS A 129 -24.75 -1.05 -2.07
N GLY A 130 -24.99 -2.16 -2.78
CA GLY A 130 -24.14 -2.61 -3.88
C GLY A 130 -24.04 -1.61 -5.03
N ALA A 131 -25.08 -0.80 -5.24
CA ALA A 131 -25.07 0.28 -6.23
C ALA A 131 -24.03 1.38 -5.91
N VAL A 132 -23.72 1.62 -4.63
CA VAL A 132 -22.70 2.60 -4.23
C VAL A 132 -21.30 2.04 -4.55
N VAL A 133 -21.05 0.81 -4.10
CA VAL A 133 -19.80 0.07 -4.38
C VAL A 133 -19.55 -0.02 -5.88
N GLY A 134 -20.58 -0.42 -6.64
CA GLY A 134 -20.51 -0.57 -8.09
C GLY A 134 -20.22 0.74 -8.82
N ARG A 135 -20.86 1.85 -8.42
CA ARG A 135 -20.58 3.18 -8.99
C ARG A 135 -19.16 3.63 -8.69
N ALA A 136 -18.67 3.42 -7.47
CA ALA A 136 -17.31 3.75 -7.07
C ALA A 136 -16.28 2.93 -7.88
N ALA A 137 -16.46 1.60 -7.97
CA ALA A 137 -15.61 0.72 -8.76
C ALA A 137 -15.59 1.11 -10.25
N ARG A 138 -16.76 1.31 -10.87
CA ARG A 138 -16.85 1.76 -12.27
C ARG A 138 -16.19 3.12 -12.48
N ARG A 139 -16.32 4.06 -11.53
CA ARG A 139 -15.65 5.37 -11.60
C ARG A 139 -14.13 5.21 -11.57
N ALA A 140 -13.60 4.38 -10.68
CA ALA A 140 -12.17 4.10 -10.58
C ALA A 140 -11.64 3.44 -11.87
N LEU A 141 -12.31 2.40 -12.36
CA LEU A 141 -11.93 1.70 -13.60
C LEU A 141 -12.01 2.60 -14.85
N ARG A 142 -13.03 3.46 -14.96
CA ARG A 142 -13.13 4.45 -16.04
C ARG A 142 -12.01 5.48 -15.98
N ARG A 143 -11.57 5.88 -14.78
CA ARG A 143 -10.40 6.77 -14.61
C ARG A 143 -9.11 6.05 -15.02
N ALA A 144 -8.87 4.84 -14.54
CA ALA A 144 -7.73 4.02 -14.92
C ALA A 144 -7.67 3.81 -16.44
N GLY A 145 -8.78 3.45 -17.08
CA GLY A 145 -8.85 3.26 -18.53
C GLY A 145 -8.69 4.55 -19.34
N ARG A 146 -9.00 5.74 -18.78
CA ARG A 146 -8.69 7.03 -19.42
C ARG A 146 -7.19 7.31 -19.36
N LEU A 147 -6.56 7.10 -18.20
CA LEU A 147 -5.12 7.31 -18.03
C LEU A 147 -4.31 6.33 -18.90
N ALA A 148 -4.71 5.06 -18.96
CA ALA A 148 -4.09 4.06 -19.84
C ALA A 148 -4.12 4.49 -21.31
N ARG A 149 -5.28 4.96 -21.81
CA ARG A 149 -5.38 5.46 -23.19
C ARG A 149 -4.51 6.67 -23.47
N HIS A 150 -4.32 7.55 -22.48
CA HIS A 150 -3.40 8.68 -22.63
C HIS A 150 -1.94 8.23 -22.67
N ALA A 151 -1.57 7.24 -21.86
CA ALA A 151 -0.24 6.65 -21.87
C ALA A 151 0.05 5.93 -23.19
N GLU A 152 -0.91 5.19 -23.73
CA GLU A 152 -0.81 4.48 -25.02
C GLU A 152 -0.70 5.45 -26.22
N ARG A 153 -1.50 6.52 -26.24
CA ARG A 153 -1.58 7.42 -27.42
C ARG A 153 -0.53 8.52 -27.46
N ALA A 154 -0.08 8.99 -26.30
CA ALA A 154 0.83 10.12 -26.18
C ALA A 154 1.76 9.92 -24.97
N PRO A 155 2.65 8.90 -25.04
CA PRO A 155 3.55 8.56 -23.93
C PRO A 155 4.43 9.74 -23.52
N ASP A 156 4.97 10.48 -24.49
CA ASP A 156 5.85 11.64 -24.26
C ASP A 156 5.14 12.79 -23.53
N ARG A 157 3.80 12.82 -23.58
CA ARG A 157 2.98 13.83 -22.90
C ARG A 157 2.47 13.35 -21.54
N PHE A 158 2.88 12.17 -21.07
CA PHE A 158 2.46 11.62 -19.78
C PHE A 158 3.24 12.26 -18.61
N GLY A 159 3.03 13.55 -18.42
CA GLY A 159 3.75 14.36 -17.43
C GLY A 159 3.18 14.29 -15.99
N PRO A 160 3.68 15.16 -15.09
CA PRO A 160 3.47 15.08 -13.64
C PRO A 160 1.99 15.14 -13.23
N ARG A 161 1.16 15.93 -13.94
CA ARG A 161 -0.28 15.99 -13.67
C ARG A 161 -0.97 14.63 -13.82
N ARG A 162 -0.54 13.82 -14.78
CA ARG A 162 -1.11 12.47 -15.03
C ARG A 162 -0.55 11.44 -14.06
N VAL A 163 0.72 11.59 -13.64
CA VAL A 163 1.31 10.81 -12.53
C VAL A 163 0.50 11.01 -11.25
N THR A 164 0.22 12.27 -10.86
CA THR A 164 -0.62 12.57 -9.68
C THR A 164 -2.03 12.01 -9.83
N ALA A 165 -2.64 12.12 -11.02
CA ALA A 165 -3.95 11.52 -11.29
C ALA A 165 -3.93 9.99 -11.19
N LEU A 166 -2.83 9.34 -11.58
CA LEU A 166 -2.64 7.90 -11.47
C LEU A 166 -2.44 7.46 -10.02
N ARG A 167 -1.64 8.19 -9.22
CA ARG A 167 -1.54 7.98 -7.76
C ARG A 167 -2.91 8.06 -7.09
N LYS A 168 -3.70 9.08 -7.40
CA LYS A 168 -5.08 9.21 -6.90
C LYS A 168 -5.99 8.08 -7.39
N THR A 169 -5.76 7.57 -8.59
CA THR A 169 -6.55 6.44 -9.11
C THR A 169 -6.16 5.15 -8.40
N LEU A 170 -4.88 4.91 -8.11
CA LEU A 170 -4.42 3.77 -7.32
C LEU A 170 -4.98 3.82 -5.89
N SER A 171 -5.02 4.98 -5.24
CA SER A 171 -5.65 5.09 -3.92
C SER A 171 -7.15 4.78 -3.97
N MET A 172 -7.85 5.16 -5.04
CA MET A 172 -9.23 4.73 -5.26
C MET A 172 -9.35 3.22 -5.48
N LEU A 173 -8.47 2.60 -6.26
CA LEU A 173 -8.50 1.16 -6.50
C LEU A 173 -8.16 0.35 -5.23
N ALA A 174 -7.38 0.93 -4.32
CA ALA A 174 -7.03 0.37 -3.03
C ALA A 174 -8.04 0.70 -1.92
N ASP A 175 -9.11 1.45 -2.22
CA ASP A 175 -10.17 1.76 -1.25
C ASP A 175 -10.79 0.45 -0.74
N PRO A 176 -10.76 0.19 0.58
CA PRO A 176 -11.26 -1.05 1.17
C PRO A 176 -12.71 -1.37 0.81
N LEU A 177 -13.51 -0.37 0.42
CA LEU A 177 -14.89 -0.55 -0.02
C LEU A 177 -14.99 -1.27 -1.37
N ILE A 178 -14.03 -1.05 -2.27
CA ILE A 178 -14.08 -1.55 -3.67
C ILE A 178 -12.94 -2.49 -4.02
N ALA A 179 -11.88 -2.55 -3.22
CA ALA A 179 -10.67 -3.33 -3.50
C ALA A 179 -10.97 -4.80 -3.78
N ASP A 180 -11.84 -5.42 -2.98
CA ASP A 180 -12.21 -6.84 -3.12
C ASP A 180 -12.99 -7.13 -4.42
N TRP A 181 -13.54 -6.10 -5.06
CA TRP A 181 -14.31 -6.21 -6.31
C TRP A 181 -13.48 -5.90 -7.56
N ILE A 182 -12.24 -5.43 -7.38
CA ILE A 182 -11.33 -5.07 -8.46
C ILE A 182 -10.29 -6.18 -8.59
N PRO A 183 -10.14 -6.82 -9.77
CA PRO A 183 -9.12 -7.83 -9.96
C PRO A 183 -7.72 -7.28 -9.67
N ALA A 184 -6.90 -8.05 -8.93
CA ALA A 184 -5.53 -7.68 -8.60
C ALA A 184 -4.72 -7.29 -9.85
N ASP A 185 -4.92 -7.96 -10.99
CA ASP A 185 -4.26 -7.63 -12.27
C ASP A 185 -4.48 -6.17 -12.69
N VAL A 186 -5.65 -5.58 -12.46
CA VAL A 186 -5.92 -4.18 -12.81
C VAL A 186 -5.07 -3.25 -11.93
N ARG A 187 -4.97 -3.57 -10.65
CA ARG A 187 -4.14 -2.82 -9.70
C ARG A 187 -2.66 -2.96 -10.04
N GLY A 188 -2.18 -4.18 -10.27
CA GLY A 188 -0.78 -4.44 -10.65
C GLY A 188 -0.38 -3.73 -11.96
N ARG A 189 -1.26 -3.71 -12.96
CA ARG A 189 -1.00 -2.93 -14.20
C ARG A 189 -0.97 -1.42 -13.94
N ALA A 190 -1.79 -0.90 -13.04
CA ALA A 190 -1.77 0.52 -12.70
C ALA A 190 -0.51 0.90 -11.88
N GLU A 191 -0.02 0.01 -11.01
CA GLU A 191 1.23 0.16 -10.27
C GLU A 191 2.43 0.13 -11.22
N LEU A 192 2.46 -0.82 -12.17
CA LEU A 192 3.48 -0.88 -13.22
C LEU A 192 3.50 0.38 -14.09
N LEU A 193 2.32 0.85 -14.52
CA LEU A 193 2.21 2.10 -15.28
C LEU A 193 2.75 3.28 -14.47
N LEU A 194 2.45 3.35 -13.17
CA LEU A 194 2.90 4.45 -12.33
C LEU A 194 4.43 4.43 -12.17
N ALA A 195 5.02 3.26 -11.93
CA ALA A 195 6.48 3.11 -11.83
C ALA A 195 7.18 3.63 -13.09
N ARG A 196 6.74 3.18 -14.27
CA ARG A 196 7.28 3.59 -15.56
C ARG A 196 7.03 5.06 -15.86
N ALA A 197 5.85 5.58 -15.52
CA ALA A 197 5.51 6.99 -15.71
C ALA A 197 6.34 7.92 -14.82
N ILE A 198 6.63 7.54 -13.57
CA ILE A 198 7.51 8.30 -12.68
C ILE A 198 8.92 8.36 -13.28
N ALA A 199 9.49 7.20 -13.64
CA ALA A 199 10.80 7.12 -14.27
C ALA A 199 10.90 7.98 -15.54
N ALA A 200 9.90 7.88 -16.43
CA ALA A 200 9.84 8.68 -17.65
C ALA A 200 9.70 10.19 -17.38
N SER A 201 8.90 10.58 -16.38
CA SER A 201 8.64 12.00 -16.08
C SER A 201 9.82 12.73 -15.44
N VAL A 202 10.65 12.01 -14.69
CA VAL A 202 11.87 12.55 -14.05
C VAL A 202 13.06 12.49 -15.04
N GLY A 203 13.00 11.61 -16.04
CA GLY A 203 14.00 11.49 -17.10
C GLY A 203 15.29 10.80 -16.61
N ALA A 204 16.37 10.88 -17.39
CA ALA A 204 17.59 10.08 -17.21
C ALA A 204 18.25 10.11 -15.80
N ARG A 205 17.90 11.09 -14.96
CA ARG A 205 18.45 11.25 -13.60
C ARG A 205 17.63 10.56 -12.50
N TRP A 206 16.45 10.01 -12.80
CA TRP A 206 15.53 9.46 -11.79
C TRP A 206 16.15 8.39 -10.90
N ALA A 207 17.05 7.57 -11.45
CA ALA A 207 17.72 6.50 -10.72
C ALA A 207 18.72 6.99 -9.67
N ARG A 208 19.19 8.25 -9.78
CA ARG A 208 20.11 8.85 -8.80
C ARG A 208 19.38 9.40 -7.58
N GLU A 209 18.11 9.75 -7.75
CA GLU A 209 17.28 10.21 -6.64
C GLU A 209 16.80 9.02 -5.82
N ALA A 210 17.35 8.87 -4.61
CA ALA A 210 17.06 7.72 -3.75
C ALA A 210 15.57 7.57 -3.42
N SER A 211 14.84 8.69 -3.24
CA SER A 211 13.40 8.72 -2.98
C SER A 211 12.60 8.16 -4.17
N VAL A 212 12.85 8.68 -5.37
CA VAL A 212 12.20 8.24 -6.62
C VAL A 212 12.52 6.78 -6.91
N ARG A 213 13.79 6.39 -6.78
CA ARG A 213 14.22 4.99 -6.93
C ARG A 213 13.49 4.05 -5.97
N THR A 214 13.32 4.46 -4.72
CA THR A 214 12.63 3.65 -3.69
C THR A 214 11.14 3.54 -4.01
N GLU A 215 10.49 4.63 -4.43
CA GLU A 215 9.09 4.62 -4.86
C GLU A 215 8.87 3.71 -6.06
N VAL A 216 9.69 3.85 -7.11
CA VAL A 216 9.63 3.00 -8.31
C VAL A 216 9.86 1.54 -7.95
N ARG A 217 10.86 1.21 -7.13
CA ARG A 217 11.11 -0.16 -6.67
C ARG A 217 9.90 -0.74 -5.92
N ALA A 218 9.32 0.02 -5.00
CA ALA A 218 8.16 -0.42 -4.22
C ALA A 218 6.95 -0.68 -5.13
N LEU A 219 6.71 0.18 -6.12
CA LEU A 219 5.63 -0.01 -7.11
C LEU A 219 5.86 -1.22 -8.00
N LEU A 220 7.10 -1.48 -8.43
CA LEU A 220 7.42 -2.65 -9.24
C LEU A 220 7.27 -3.96 -8.46
N LEU A 221 7.64 -3.97 -7.17
CA LEU A 221 7.41 -5.13 -6.29
C LEU A 221 5.91 -5.38 -6.11
N ALA A 222 5.13 -4.34 -5.79
CA ALA A 222 3.67 -4.46 -5.67
C ALA A 222 3.03 -4.93 -6.99
N ALA A 223 3.50 -4.41 -8.13
CA ALA A 223 3.03 -4.85 -9.43
C ALA A 223 3.36 -6.33 -9.69
N ALA A 224 4.55 -6.80 -9.33
CA ALA A 224 4.94 -8.20 -9.48
C ALA A 224 4.06 -9.14 -8.63
N ASP A 225 3.57 -8.69 -7.48
CA ASP A 225 2.68 -9.47 -6.62
C ASP A 225 1.23 -9.50 -7.15
N HIS A 226 0.77 -8.42 -7.78
CA HIS A 226 -0.62 -8.27 -8.21
C HIS A 226 -0.88 -8.69 -9.66
N LEU A 227 0.14 -8.73 -10.52
CA LEU A 227 0.01 -9.09 -11.93
C LEU A 227 -0.21 -10.59 -12.13
N ILE A 228 -1.09 -10.93 -13.07
CA ILE A 228 -1.23 -12.33 -13.53
C ILE A 228 0.07 -12.81 -14.22
N GLU A 229 0.68 -11.92 -15.01
CA GLU A 229 1.97 -12.15 -15.65
C GLU A 229 3.00 -11.17 -15.05
N PRO A 230 3.85 -11.62 -14.12
CA PRO A 230 4.76 -10.74 -13.39
C PRO A 230 6.02 -10.36 -14.17
N THR A 231 6.28 -11.03 -15.31
CA THR A 231 7.45 -10.85 -16.17
C THR A 231 7.83 -9.39 -16.44
N PRO A 232 6.93 -8.48 -16.89
CA PRO A 232 7.31 -7.10 -17.18
C PRO A 232 7.80 -6.34 -15.94
N ALA A 233 7.20 -6.57 -14.76
CA ALA A 233 7.64 -5.94 -13.53
C ALA A 233 8.98 -6.52 -13.04
N ARG A 234 9.17 -7.83 -13.18
CA ARG A 234 10.43 -8.51 -12.84
C ARG A 234 11.59 -8.06 -13.74
N LEU A 235 11.35 -7.88 -15.03
CA LEU A 235 12.35 -7.33 -15.95
C LEU A 235 12.76 -5.91 -15.56
N ASP A 236 11.80 -5.03 -15.26
CA ASP A 236 12.09 -3.67 -14.80
C ASP A 236 12.86 -3.66 -13.46
N LEU A 237 12.59 -4.61 -12.56
CA LEU A 237 13.34 -4.79 -11.32
C LEU A 237 14.78 -5.27 -11.55
N LEU A 238 15.00 -6.17 -12.51
CA LEU A 238 16.35 -6.62 -12.89
C LEU A 238 17.16 -5.48 -13.48
N VAL A 239 16.57 -4.72 -14.42
CA VAL A 239 17.19 -3.50 -14.98
C VAL A 239 17.56 -2.54 -13.85
N LEU A 240 16.66 -2.32 -12.88
CA LEU A 240 16.97 -1.46 -11.75
C LEU A 240 18.11 -2.00 -10.87
N ALA A 241 18.18 -3.32 -10.66
CA ALA A 241 19.22 -3.95 -9.86
C ALA A 241 20.60 -3.83 -10.52
N GLU A 242 20.72 -4.11 -11.83
CA GLU A 242 21.96 -4.01 -12.60
C GLU A 242 22.63 -2.63 -12.51
N HIS A 243 21.83 -1.57 -12.42
CA HIS A 243 22.32 -0.19 -12.33
C HIS A 243 22.48 0.32 -10.89
N THR A 244 22.04 -0.46 -9.90
CA THR A 244 22.17 -0.13 -8.47
C THR A 244 23.25 -0.97 -7.78
N GLU A 245 23.65 -2.09 -8.37
CA GLU A 245 24.81 -2.87 -7.93
C GLU A 245 26.05 -1.96 -7.86
N PRO A 246 26.71 -1.88 -6.69
CA PRO A 246 27.97 -1.15 -6.59
C PRO A 246 28.96 -1.82 -7.53
N ALA A 247 29.58 -1.06 -8.43
CA ALA A 247 30.68 -1.55 -9.25
C ALA A 247 31.67 -2.29 -8.33
N PRO A 248 32.15 -3.48 -8.70
CA PRO A 248 33.06 -4.24 -7.87
C PRO A 248 34.22 -3.33 -7.48
N THR A 249 34.40 -3.13 -6.18
CA THR A 249 35.50 -2.33 -5.64
C THR A 249 36.77 -2.89 -6.27
N PRO A 250 37.50 -2.13 -7.11
CA PRO A 250 38.73 -2.64 -7.69
C PRO A 250 39.63 -3.07 -6.50
N PRO A 251 40.24 -4.26 -6.55
CA PRO A 251 41.16 -4.68 -5.50
C PRO A 251 42.18 -3.57 -5.33
N GLY A 252 42.20 -2.98 -4.12
CA GLY A 252 42.76 -1.67 -3.88
C GLY A 252 44.13 -1.50 -4.51
N ALA A 253 44.24 -0.52 -5.41
CA ALA A 253 45.52 0.13 -5.63
C ALA A 253 45.90 0.77 -4.29
N ARG A 254 46.73 0.08 -3.52
CA ARG A 254 47.44 0.61 -2.36
C ARG A 254 48.29 1.78 -2.85
N TRP A 255 47.72 2.97 -2.84
CA TRP A 255 48.51 4.18 -2.93
C TRP A 255 49.29 4.29 -1.61
N PRO A 256 50.64 4.34 -1.64
CA PRO A 256 51.41 4.50 -0.43
C PRO A 256 51.11 5.89 0.17
N GLN A 257 50.61 5.90 1.40
CA GLN A 257 50.55 7.08 2.26
C GLN A 257 51.98 7.65 2.39
N ARG A 258 52.29 8.69 1.62
CA ARG A 258 53.44 9.55 1.92
C ARG A 258 53.04 10.49 3.04
N VAL A 259 53.51 10.15 4.23
CA VAL A 259 53.72 11.07 5.34
C VAL A 259 54.82 12.05 4.93
N THR A 260 54.51 13.34 4.89
CA THR A 260 55.40 14.52 5.02
C THR A 260 54.56 15.75 4.62
N ALA A 261 54.62 16.93 5.23
CA ALA A 261 55.23 17.42 6.46
C ALA A 261 54.60 18.80 6.73
N ALA A 262 54.81 19.28 7.95
CA ALA A 262 54.64 20.65 8.42
C ALA A 262 54.69 21.76 7.35
N ALA A 263 53.66 22.61 7.36
CA ALA A 263 53.80 24.05 7.16
C ALA A 263 52.68 24.76 7.92
N GLN A 264 52.99 25.09 9.18
CA GLN A 264 52.27 26.09 9.95
C GLN A 264 52.38 27.44 9.22
N LEU A 265 51.27 28.12 8.97
CA LEU A 265 51.25 29.58 8.97
C LEU A 265 50.00 30.05 9.70
N ARG A 266 50.29 30.71 10.82
CA ARG A 266 49.38 31.34 11.75
C ARG A 266 48.63 32.49 11.05
N CYS A 267 47.35 32.64 11.35
CA CYS A 267 46.78 33.93 11.73
C CYS A 267 45.67 33.68 12.75
N ARG A 268 45.90 34.21 13.95
CA ARG A 268 45.00 34.23 15.11
C ARG A 268 44.38 35.61 15.15
N ALA A 269 43.06 35.71 15.26
CA ALA A 269 42.40 36.80 15.99
C ALA A 269 41.00 36.34 16.44
N PRO A 270 40.47 36.83 17.59
CA PRO A 270 39.46 36.11 18.36
C PRO A 270 38.08 36.81 18.48
N SER A 271 37.05 35.99 18.80
CA SER A 271 35.88 36.29 19.68
C SER A 271 34.69 37.13 19.17
N PRO A 272 33.45 37.06 19.75
CA PRO A 272 32.77 36.02 20.56
C PRO A 272 31.24 35.86 20.21
N PRO A 273 30.24 35.62 21.11
CA PRO A 273 29.25 34.55 20.98
C PRO A 273 27.78 35.01 20.69
N VAL A 274 26.91 34.00 20.54
CA VAL A 274 25.46 33.97 20.24
C VAL A 274 24.60 34.69 21.32
N PRO A 275 23.35 35.10 20.98
CA PRO A 275 22.22 34.43 21.65
C PRO A 275 21.03 34.08 20.74
N SER A 276 20.23 33.17 21.29
CA SER A 276 19.07 32.45 20.75
C SER A 276 17.75 33.24 20.91
N ASP A 277 16.71 32.66 20.31
CA ASP A 277 15.27 32.79 20.57
C ASP A 277 14.48 33.80 19.73
N ALA A 278 13.62 33.27 18.84
CA ALA A 278 12.18 33.54 18.87
C ALA A 278 11.43 32.62 17.88
N VAL A 279 10.53 31.83 18.46
CA VAL A 279 9.44 31.10 17.80
C VAL A 279 8.42 32.12 17.28
N ALA A 280 7.89 31.89 16.07
CA ALA A 280 6.54 32.31 15.70
C ALA A 280 6.03 31.46 14.54
N GLU A 281 5.08 30.56 14.84
CA GLU A 281 4.04 30.16 13.90
C GLU A 281 3.27 31.41 13.47
N ASP A 282 2.94 31.52 12.18
CA ASP A 282 1.61 32.01 11.84
C ASP A 282 1.10 31.35 10.56
N ALA A 283 -0.19 31.05 10.60
CA ALA A 283 -0.96 30.34 9.62
C ALA A 283 -1.81 31.33 8.80
N ALA A 284 -2.29 30.81 7.67
CA ALA A 284 -3.45 31.27 6.89
C ALA A 284 -3.30 32.56 6.06
N ALA A 285 -3.48 32.44 4.74
CA ALA A 285 -4.79 32.61 4.08
C ALA A 285 -4.64 32.94 2.58
N GLY A 286 -5.65 32.53 1.80
CA GLY A 286 -5.91 32.98 0.42
C GLY A 286 -5.35 32.02 -0.63
N VAL A 287 -6.12 31.51 -1.60
CA VAL A 287 -7.15 32.20 -2.36
C VAL A 287 -8.18 31.20 -2.91
N ASP A 288 -9.44 31.46 -2.58
CA ASP A 288 -10.62 31.07 -3.34
C ASP A 288 -10.52 31.60 -4.78
N LEU A 289 -10.68 30.73 -5.77
CA LEU A 289 -11.12 31.16 -7.10
C LEU A 289 -12.26 30.26 -7.53
N ASP A 290 -13.45 30.72 -7.13
CA ASP A 290 -14.71 30.45 -7.78
C ASP A 290 -14.93 31.54 -8.85
N ALA A 291 -15.18 31.12 -10.09
CA ALA A 291 -15.90 31.87 -11.14
C ALA A 291 -16.11 30.89 -12.32
N THR A 292 -17.29 30.26 -12.39
CA THR A 292 -18.40 30.63 -13.29
C THR A 292 -17.99 30.94 -14.72
N ASP A 293 -18.45 30.08 -15.63
CA ASP A 293 -19.21 30.58 -16.77
C ASP A 293 -20.43 29.68 -17.02
N SER A 294 -21.57 30.34 -16.93
CA SER A 294 -22.92 29.87 -17.22
C SER A 294 -23.24 30.00 -18.71
N SER A 295 -23.91 29.01 -19.29
CA SER A 295 -25.16 29.20 -20.05
C SER A 295 -25.54 27.94 -20.82
N GLY A 296 -26.82 27.56 -20.72
CA GLY A 296 -27.41 26.43 -21.45
C GLY A 296 -28.49 25.67 -20.69
N GLU A 297 -29.30 26.37 -19.89
CA GLU A 297 -30.53 25.85 -19.30
C GLU A 297 -31.58 25.67 -20.41
N ALA A 298 -32.04 24.44 -20.60
CA ALA A 298 -33.36 24.16 -21.17
C ALA A 298 -34.03 23.12 -20.25
N ILE A 299 -34.76 23.66 -19.28
CA ILE A 299 -35.66 22.94 -18.39
C ILE A 299 -36.86 22.49 -19.23
N ASP A 300 -37.12 21.19 -19.28
CA ASP A 300 -38.43 20.70 -19.69
C ASP A 300 -39.17 20.12 -18.49
N ARG A 301 -40.31 20.76 -18.17
CA ARG A 301 -41.19 20.45 -17.05
C ARG A 301 -42.26 19.46 -17.53
N ALA A 302 -42.26 18.26 -16.99
CA ALA A 302 -43.46 17.42 -16.99
C ALA A 302 -44.15 17.51 -15.62
N ARG A 303 -45.10 18.45 -15.50
CA ARG A 303 -46.12 18.41 -14.44
C ARG A 303 -47.25 17.48 -14.91
N VAL A 304 -47.41 16.37 -14.21
CA VAL A 304 -48.63 15.56 -14.20
C VAL A 304 -49.71 16.39 -13.51
N ARG A 305 -50.84 16.60 -14.19
CA ARG A 305 -52.10 17.06 -13.58
C ARG A 305 -53.00 15.85 -13.37
N CYS A 306 -53.59 15.78 -12.18
CA CYS A 306 -54.92 15.21 -11.97
C CYS A 306 -55.97 16.14 -12.61
#